data_AF-A0A941L3B8-F1
#
_entry.id   AF-A0A941L3B8-F1
#
_cell.length_a   1.000
_cell.length_b   1.000
_cell.length_c   1.000
_cell.angle_alpha   90.00
_cell.angle_beta   90.00
_cell.angle_gamma   90.00
#
_symmetry.space_group_name_H-M   'P 1'
#
loop_
_entity.id
_entity.type
_entity.pdbx_description
1 polymer ?
#
loop_
_entity_poly.entity_id
_entity_poly.type
_entity_poly.pdbx_seq_one_letter_code
_entity_poly.pdbx_strand_id
1 'polypeptide(L)'
;MKPGKLLIFSLLIFCSNLTTYSYTIDSDDNNIIESQLSINIEYLSKDKVKVTVQSFPVSDTNIESYNLVFDMKFREDYEGDFTGVCIGPSWEKFGPGEFSLELEKKNNFKKTIIGEINLSEDDRCDSYFYYLRFLDIQTNDGDKYLVGVATDYAGEYPDAPYIWKQNKLNQIEVIGTSNIEKYSINFELSN
;
A
#
# COMPACT_ATOMS: atom_id res chain seq x y z
N MET A 1 -20.77 -45.58 -40.13
CA MET A 1 -19.79 -44.86 -39.30
C MET A 1 -19.77 -43.40 -39.74
N LYS A 2 -20.11 -42.46 -38.85
CA LYS A 2 -19.88 -41.01 -39.04
C LYS A 2 -18.95 -40.55 -37.93
N PRO A 3 -17.85 -39.83 -38.21
CA PRO A 3 -16.99 -39.31 -37.17
C PRO A 3 -17.62 -38.03 -36.60
N GLY A 4 -17.89 -38.02 -35.30
CA GLY A 4 -18.23 -36.80 -34.58
C GLY A 4 -16.99 -35.92 -34.47
N LYS A 5 -17.08 -34.68 -34.94
CA LYS A 5 -16.03 -33.67 -34.74
C LYS A 5 -15.97 -33.34 -33.24
N LEU A 6 -14.93 -33.78 -32.54
CA LEU A 6 -14.58 -33.24 -31.23
C LEU A 6 -14.03 -31.82 -31.45
N LEU A 7 -14.81 -30.81 -31.08
CA LEU A 7 -14.34 -29.44 -30.93
C LEU A 7 -13.60 -29.38 -29.59
N ILE A 8 -12.27 -29.45 -29.64
CA ILE A 8 -11.41 -29.16 -28.49
C ILE A 8 -11.45 -27.64 -28.30
N PHE A 9 -12.25 -27.18 -27.35
CA PHE A 9 -12.14 -25.82 -26.84
C PHE A 9 -10.87 -25.75 -26.00
N SER A 10 -9.79 -25.27 -26.63
CA SER A 10 -8.59 -24.89 -25.91
C SER A 10 -8.92 -23.61 -25.13
N LEU A 11 -9.20 -23.73 -23.82
CA LEU A 11 -9.22 -22.58 -22.93
C LEU A 11 -7.78 -22.02 -22.90
N LEU A 12 -7.56 -20.92 -23.62
CA LEU A 12 -6.39 -20.08 -23.40
C LEU A 12 -6.57 -19.41 -22.03
N ILE A 13 -5.93 -19.96 -21.00
CA ILE A 13 -5.78 -19.29 -19.72
C ILE A 13 -4.82 -18.13 -19.97
N PHE A 14 -5.36 -16.93 -20.17
CA PHE A 14 -4.54 -15.72 -20.14
C PHE A 14 -4.05 -15.55 -18.69
N CYS A 15 -2.73 -15.59 -18.47
CA CYS A 15 -2.15 -15.04 -17.24
C CYS A 15 -2.60 -13.58 -17.14
N SER A 16 -3.34 -13.22 -16.08
CA SER A 16 -3.67 -11.82 -15.81
C SER A 16 -2.41 -11.11 -15.30
N ASN A 17 -2.04 -9.99 -15.92
CA ASN A 17 -0.97 -9.09 -15.44
C ASN A 17 -1.36 -8.33 -14.16
N LEU A 18 -2.41 -8.75 -13.46
CA LEU A 18 -3.04 -8.06 -12.35
C LEU A 18 -2.94 -8.92 -11.10
N THR A 19 -2.30 -8.37 -10.07
CA THR A 19 -2.26 -8.93 -8.72
C THR A 19 -2.99 -7.99 -7.76
N THR A 20 -3.82 -8.53 -6.88
CA THR A 20 -4.59 -7.75 -5.90
C THR A 20 -4.27 -8.20 -4.48
N TYR A 21 -3.89 -7.25 -3.63
CA TYR A 21 -3.81 -7.42 -2.18
C TYR A 21 -5.00 -6.71 -1.55
N SER A 22 -5.54 -7.29 -0.48
CA SER A 22 -6.65 -6.69 0.26
C SER A 22 -6.45 -6.85 1.76
N TYR A 23 -6.66 -5.75 2.48
CA TYR A 23 -6.49 -5.65 3.92
C TYR A 23 -7.78 -5.11 4.53
N THR A 24 -8.18 -5.69 5.65
CA THR A 24 -9.25 -5.15 6.49
C THR A 24 -8.62 -4.43 7.66
N ILE A 25 -9.01 -3.17 7.86
CA ILE A 25 -8.58 -2.33 8.97
C ILE A 25 -9.79 -2.14 9.85
N ASP A 26 -9.72 -2.65 11.08
CA ASP A 26 -10.82 -2.61 12.06
C ASP A 26 -10.30 -2.11 13.41
N SER A 27 -11.21 -1.54 14.21
CA SER A 27 -10.95 -1.14 15.59
C SER A 27 -12.20 -1.29 16.44
N ASP A 28 -12.07 -1.92 17.61
CA ASP A 28 -13.15 -1.98 18.60
C ASP A 28 -13.43 -0.61 19.26
N ASP A 29 -12.44 0.29 19.23
CA ASP A 29 -12.46 1.58 19.90
C ASP A 29 -12.88 2.74 18.98
N ASN A 30 -12.64 2.63 17.67
CA ASN A 30 -12.82 3.73 16.73
C ASN A 30 -13.24 3.32 15.31
N ASN A 31 -14.51 3.53 15.01
CA ASN A 31 -15.09 3.19 13.71
C ASN A 31 -14.74 4.14 12.55
N ILE A 32 -14.09 5.28 12.80
CA ILE A 32 -13.70 6.21 11.73
C ILE A 32 -12.59 5.60 10.86
N ILE A 33 -11.77 4.72 11.44
CA ILE A 33 -10.68 4.08 10.71
C ILE A 33 -11.10 2.80 9.97
N GLU A 34 -12.30 2.28 10.27
CA GLU A 34 -12.78 1.01 9.73
C GLU A 34 -12.91 1.07 8.21
N SER A 35 -12.12 0.26 7.52
CA SER A 35 -12.04 0.28 6.06
C SER A 35 -11.46 -1.00 5.47
N GLN A 36 -11.77 -1.25 4.20
CA GLN A 36 -11.04 -2.21 3.39
C GLN A 36 -10.06 -1.48 2.48
N LEU A 37 -8.78 -1.81 2.55
CA LEU A 37 -7.75 -1.30 1.65
C LEU A 37 -7.48 -2.32 0.55
N SER A 38 -7.48 -1.88 -0.71
CA SER A 38 -7.13 -2.69 -1.88
C SER A 38 -5.94 -2.08 -2.59
N ILE A 39 -4.95 -2.93 -2.89
CA ILE A 39 -3.76 -2.57 -3.67
C ILE A 39 -3.75 -3.46 -4.91
N ASN A 40 -3.85 -2.84 -6.08
CA ASN A 40 -3.86 -3.52 -7.36
C ASN A 40 -2.58 -3.20 -8.12
N ILE A 41 -1.90 -4.23 -8.60
CA ILE A 41 -0.62 -4.13 -9.28
C ILE A 41 -0.81 -4.65 -10.69
N GLU A 42 -0.56 -3.80 -11.68
CA GLU A 42 -0.69 -4.13 -13.09
C GLU A 42 0.63 -3.88 -13.82
N TYR A 43 1.20 -4.92 -14.41
CA TYR A 43 2.36 -4.79 -15.29
C TYR A 43 1.89 -4.34 -16.67
N LEU A 44 2.20 -3.09 -17.02
CA LEU A 44 1.89 -2.50 -18.34
C LEU A 44 2.89 -2.98 -19.39
N SER A 45 4.13 -3.20 -18.97
CA SER A 45 5.23 -3.81 -19.72
C SER A 45 6.26 -4.37 -18.73
N LYS A 46 7.30 -5.03 -19.23
CA LYS A 46 8.40 -5.57 -18.40
C LYS A 46 9.15 -4.52 -17.57
N ASP A 47 9.07 -3.26 -17.97
CA ASP A 47 9.77 -2.12 -17.37
C ASP A 47 8.80 -1.09 -16.79
N LYS A 48 7.50 -1.39 -16.74
CA LYS A 48 6.48 -0.43 -16.32
C LYS A 48 5.37 -1.09 -15.52
N VAL A 49 5.24 -0.64 -14.28
CA VAL A 49 4.25 -1.13 -13.34
C VAL A 49 3.30 0.00 -12.93
N LYS A 50 2.03 -0.34 -12.77
CA LYS A 50 0.97 0.55 -12.31
C LYS A 50 0.44 0.01 -10.99
N VAL A 51 0.54 0.81 -9.94
CA VAL A 51 -0.03 0.49 -8.63
C VAL A 51 -1.25 1.37 -8.41
N THR A 52 -2.39 0.76 -8.14
CA THR A 52 -3.64 1.44 -7.82
C THR A 52 -4.08 1.06 -6.41
N VAL A 53 -4.12 2.06 -5.53
CA VAL A 53 -4.56 1.89 -4.15
C VAL A 53 -5.94 2.52 -3.99
N GLN A 54 -6.84 1.81 -3.32
CA GLN A 54 -8.18 2.29 -3.00
C GLN A 54 -8.58 1.89 -1.59
N SER A 55 -9.12 2.82 -0.83
CA SER A 55 -9.76 2.55 0.46
C SER A 55 -11.29 2.54 0.31
N PHE A 56 -11.94 1.61 1.01
CA PHE A 56 -13.38 1.48 1.12
C PHE A 56 -13.78 1.63 2.59
N PRO A 57 -13.95 2.86 3.11
CA PRO A 57 -14.44 3.07 4.46
C PRO A 57 -15.79 2.43 4.71
N VAL A 58 -16.00 1.89 5.91
CA VAL A 58 -17.32 1.46 6.39
C VAL A 58 -18.26 2.67 6.49
N SER A 59 -17.74 3.83 6.93
CA SER A 59 -18.43 5.12 6.88
C SER A 59 -17.52 6.22 6.34
N ASP A 60 -17.94 6.87 5.26
CA ASP A 60 -17.13 7.89 4.59
C ASP A 60 -17.53 9.33 4.95
N THR A 61 -18.58 9.51 5.76
CA THR A 61 -19.27 10.81 5.90
C THR A 61 -18.34 11.91 6.38
N ASN A 62 -17.41 11.57 7.28
CA ASN A 62 -16.51 12.52 7.92
C ASN A 62 -15.08 12.47 7.37
N ILE A 63 -14.79 11.59 6.41
CA ILE A 63 -13.44 11.40 5.88
C ILE A 63 -13.24 12.29 4.65
N GLU A 64 -12.15 13.06 4.65
CA GLU A 64 -11.72 13.89 3.53
C GLU A 64 -10.74 13.13 2.63
N SER A 65 -9.70 12.56 3.23
CA SER A 65 -8.67 11.80 2.51
C SER A 65 -7.94 10.79 3.40
N TYR A 66 -7.27 9.84 2.75
CA TYR A 66 -6.24 9.01 3.36
C TYR A 66 -4.89 9.42 2.80
N ASN A 67 -3.88 9.57 3.65
CA ASN A 67 -2.49 9.74 3.22
C ASN A 67 -1.72 8.47 3.56
N LEU A 68 -1.14 7.86 2.54
CA LEU A 68 -0.39 6.62 2.64
C LEU A 68 1.04 6.85 2.17
N VAL A 69 2.01 6.29 2.87
CA VAL A 69 3.42 6.27 2.45
C VAL A 69 3.89 4.83 2.39
N PHE A 70 4.32 4.39 1.22
CA PHE A 70 4.92 3.07 1.02
C PHE A 70 6.42 3.22 0.85
N ASP A 71 7.20 2.37 1.51
CA ASP A 71 8.67 2.34 1.42
C ASP A 71 9.12 0.89 1.23
N MET A 72 10.17 0.69 0.42
CA MET A 72 10.86 -0.58 0.30
C MET A 72 11.72 -0.93 1.52
N LYS A 73 12.09 0.05 2.34
CA LYS A 73 13.05 -0.15 3.43
C LYS A 73 12.41 -0.65 4.71
N PHE A 74 12.99 -1.74 5.22
CA PHE A 74 13.02 -2.04 6.65
C PHE A 74 14.43 -1.76 7.16
N ARG A 75 14.60 -0.76 8.03
CA ARG A 75 15.93 -0.29 8.46
C ARG A 75 16.49 -1.01 9.69
N GLU A 76 15.72 -1.90 10.31
CA GLU A 76 16.07 -2.52 11.59
C GLU A 76 16.83 -3.86 11.48
N ASP A 77 17.03 -4.44 10.28
CA ASP A 77 17.64 -5.78 10.13
C ASP A 77 18.83 -5.81 9.13
N TYR A 78 19.63 -4.73 9.12
CA TYR A 78 20.90 -4.66 8.36
C TYR A 78 22.07 -5.34 9.10
N GLU A 79 21.85 -6.41 9.87
CA GLU A 79 22.96 -7.23 10.38
C GLU A 79 23.50 -8.24 9.33
N GLY A 80 22.92 -8.29 8.13
CA GLY A 80 23.39 -9.09 7.01
C GLY A 80 23.92 -8.24 5.85
N ASP A 81 25.21 -8.42 5.52
CA ASP A 81 25.95 -7.81 4.41
C ASP A 81 25.14 -7.67 3.10
N PHE A 82 24.65 -6.47 2.77
CA PHE A 82 24.18 -6.15 1.42
C PHE A 82 25.29 -5.46 0.63
N THR A 83 25.91 -6.20 -0.29
CA THR A 83 26.86 -5.68 -1.30
C THR A 83 26.20 -5.34 -2.64
N GLY A 84 24.86 -5.36 -2.69
CA GLY A 84 24.03 -4.97 -3.84
C GLY A 84 22.97 -3.95 -3.41
N VAL A 85 22.57 -3.05 -4.30
CA VAL A 85 21.52 -2.06 -3.99
C VAL A 85 20.23 -2.55 -4.64
N CYS A 86 19.20 -2.89 -3.86
CA CYS A 86 17.83 -2.97 -4.39
C CYS A 86 17.37 -1.54 -4.66
N ILE A 87 17.21 -1.18 -5.93
CA ILE A 87 16.78 0.17 -6.31
C ILE A 87 15.26 0.18 -6.48
N GLY A 88 14.73 -0.79 -7.24
CA GLY A 88 13.31 -0.87 -7.53
C GLY A 88 12.83 0.18 -8.54
N PRO A 89 11.52 0.19 -8.84
CA PRO A 89 10.93 1.13 -9.79
C PRO A 89 11.13 2.58 -9.36
N SER A 90 11.44 3.47 -10.31
CA SER A 90 11.34 4.91 -10.11
C SER A 90 9.88 5.34 -10.26
N TRP A 91 9.27 5.83 -9.18
CA TRP A 91 7.87 6.24 -9.17
C TRP A 91 7.68 7.66 -9.71
N GLU A 92 6.58 7.90 -10.42
CA GLU A 92 6.29 9.23 -10.98
C GLU A 92 6.29 10.33 -9.92
N LYS A 93 7.00 11.43 -10.17
CA LYS A 93 7.17 12.58 -9.24
C LYS A 93 7.93 12.26 -7.94
N PHE A 94 8.36 11.02 -7.78
CA PHE A 94 9.28 10.59 -6.74
C PHE A 94 10.55 10.04 -7.42
N GLY A 95 11.26 9.17 -6.72
CA GLY A 95 12.34 8.37 -7.27
C GLY A 95 12.13 6.90 -6.93
N PRO A 96 13.22 6.12 -6.82
CA PRO A 96 13.14 4.75 -6.33
C PRO A 96 12.85 4.66 -4.83
N GLY A 97 12.28 3.54 -4.40
CA GLY A 97 12.16 3.14 -3.00
C GLY A 97 10.89 3.58 -2.27
N GLU A 98 10.60 4.89 -2.22
CA GLU A 98 9.48 5.43 -1.44
C GLU A 98 8.51 6.23 -2.34
N PHE A 99 7.21 6.10 -2.08
CA PHE A 99 6.20 6.98 -2.67
C PHE A 99 5.04 7.23 -1.71
N SER A 100 4.37 8.36 -1.90
CA SER A 100 3.18 8.73 -1.14
C SER A 100 1.95 8.83 -2.02
N LEU A 101 0.79 8.45 -1.48
CA LEU A 101 -0.50 8.57 -2.13
C LEU A 101 -1.49 9.30 -1.23
N GLU A 102 -2.18 10.29 -1.79
CA GLU A 102 -3.36 10.89 -1.20
C GLU A 102 -4.61 10.35 -1.90
N LEU A 103 -5.42 9.63 -1.13
CA LEU A 103 -6.70 9.06 -1.56
C LEU A 103 -7.82 10.02 -1.20
N GLU A 104 -8.14 10.95 -2.09
CA GLU A 104 -9.17 11.97 -1.83
C GLU A 104 -10.59 11.41 -2.01
N LYS A 105 -11.54 11.85 -1.17
CA LYS A 105 -12.96 11.48 -1.29
C LYS A 105 -13.55 11.77 -2.67
N LYS A 106 -13.19 12.90 -3.29
CA LYS A 106 -13.67 13.28 -4.64
C LYS A 106 -13.31 12.26 -5.74
N ASN A 107 -12.29 11.43 -5.48
CA ASN A 107 -11.83 10.35 -6.36
C ASN A 107 -12.22 8.97 -5.81
N ASN A 108 -13.24 8.89 -4.95
CA ASN A 108 -13.68 7.66 -4.27
C ASN A 108 -12.53 6.97 -3.51
N PHE A 109 -11.68 7.77 -2.86
CA PHE A 109 -10.50 7.31 -2.12
C PHE A 109 -9.60 6.39 -2.95
N LYS A 110 -9.44 6.70 -4.24
CA LYS A 110 -8.64 5.93 -5.18
C LYS A 110 -7.52 6.77 -5.78
N LYS A 111 -6.32 6.21 -5.84
CA LYS A 111 -5.18 6.81 -6.52
C LYS A 111 -4.37 5.75 -7.26
N THR A 112 -3.76 6.16 -8.35
CA THR A 112 -2.84 5.35 -9.14
C THR A 112 -1.51 6.05 -9.21
N ILE A 113 -0.44 5.27 -9.20
CA ILE A 113 0.94 5.69 -9.45
C ILE A 113 1.59 4.72 -10.43
N ILE A 114 2.53 5.24 -11.21
CA ILE A 114 3.28 4.48 -12.21
C ILE A 114 4.75 4.47 -11.82
N GLY A 115 5.36 3.28 -11.85
CA GLY A 115 6.78 3.07 -11.64
C GLY A 115 7.45 2.56 -12.91
N GLU A 116 8.65 3.04 -13.19
CA GLU A 116 9.49 2.58 -14.30
C GLU A 116 10.73 1.87 -13.77
N ILE A 117 10.98 0.66 -14.25
CA ILE A 117 12.09 -0.20 -13.81
C ILE A 117 13.25 -0.02 -14.78
N ASN A 118 14.41 0.40 -14.27
CA ASN A 118 15.61 0.55 -15.09
C ASN A 118 16.28 -0.81 -15.33
N LEU A 119 15.89 -1.48 -16.42
CA LEU A 119 16.46 -2.79 -16.81
C LEU A 119 17.94 -2.74 -17.25
N SER A 120 18.57 -1.56 -17.31
CA SER A 120 19.99 -1.42 -17.68
C SER A 120 20.93 -1.37 -16.48
N GLU A 121 20.39 -1.20 -15.27
CA GLU A 121 21.16 -1.24 -14.02
C GLU A 121 21.21 -2.68 -13.50
N ASP A 122 22.33 -3.08 -12.88
CA ASP A 122 22.48 -4.35 -12.16
C ASP A 122 21.71 -4.27 -10.83
N ASP A 123 20.38 -4.21 -10.91
CA ASP A 123 19.48 -4.33 -9.77
C ASP A 123 19.42 -5.81 -9.37
N ARG A 124 20.04 -6.13 -8.23
CA ARG A 124 20.30 -7.51 -7.80
C ARG A 124 19.11 -8.15 -7.09
N CYS A 125 17.92 -7.59 -7.27
CA CYS A 125 16.72 -7.97 -6.54
C CYS A 125 15.67 -8.53 -7.50
N ASP A 126 15.31 -9.80 -7.28
CA ASP A 126 14.30 -10.49 -8.07
C ASP A 126 12.88 -10.01 -7.73
N SER A 127 12.70 -9.49 -6.51
CA SER A 127 11.43 -8.96 -6.02
C SER A 127 11.65 -7.68 -5.21
N TYR A 128 10.66 -6.80 -5.25
CA TYR A 128 10.61 -5.57 -4.47
C TYR A 128 9.42 -5.61 -3.50
N PHE A 129 9.71 -5.60 -2.20
CA PHE A 129 8.68 -5.57 -1.16
C PHE A 129 8.45 -4.13 -0.71
N TYR A 130 7.20 -3.70 -0.69
CA TYR A 130 6.78 -2.39 -0.21
C TYR A 130 5.90 -2.54 1.02
N TYR A 131 6.21 -1.77 2.06
CA TYR A 131 5.46 -1.77 3.31
C TYR A 131 4.77 -0.43 3.50
N LEU A 132 3.53 -0.45 3.98
CA LEU A 132 2.86 0.77 4.40
C LEU A 132 3.50 1.27 5.69
N ARG A 133 4.10 2.46 5.62
CA ARG A 133 4.86 3.10 6.70
C ARG A 133 4.08 4.15 7.47
N PHE A 134 3.17 4.84 6.78
CA PHE A 134 2.28 5.83 7.36
C PHE A 134 0.89 5.67 6.81
N LEU A 135 -0.11 5.77 7.70
CA LEU A 135 -1.53 5.74 7.36
C LEU A 135 -2.23 6.83 8.18
N ASP A 136 -2.47 7.97 7.54
CA ASP A 136 -3.23 9.07 8.13
C ASP A 136 -4.61 9.17 7.50
N ILE A 137 -5.62 9.40 8.33
CA ILE A 137 -6.98 9.71 7.87
C ILE A 137 -7.29 11.17 8.24
N GLN A 138 -7.46 12.01 7.23
CA GLN A 138 -7.89 13.39 7.41
C GLN A 138 -9.42 13.44 7.43
N THR A 139 -10.00 14.09 8.43
CA THR A 139 -11.44 14.32 8.51
C THR A 139 -11.83 15.72 8.07
N ASN A 140 -13.08 15.87 7.62
CA ASN A 140 -13.68 17.15 7.24
C ASN A 140 -13.66 18.17 8.39
N ASP A 141 -13.71 17.66 9.62
CA ASP A 141 -13.63 18.45 10.83
C ASP A 141 -12.19 18.79 11.20
N GLY A 142 -11.18 18.56 10.34
CA GLY A 142 -9.80 18.96 10.56
C GLY A 142 -8.99 18.10 11.52
N ASP A 143 -9.61 17.10 12.17
CA ASP A 143 -8.90 16.10 12.97
C ASP A 143 -8.20 15.10 12.05
N LYS A 144 -7.04 14.59 12.51
CA LYS A 144 -6.30 13.52 11.86
C LYS A 144 -6.25 12.28 12.75
N TYR A 145 -6.44 11.12 12.13
CA TYR A 145 -6.25 9.82 12.78
C TYR A 145 -4.98 9.20 12.22
N LEU A 146 -3.95 9.11 13.06
CA LEU A 146 -2.64 8.54 12.74
C LEU A 146 -2.70 7.06 13.14
N VAL A 147 -2.85 6.17 12.15
CA VAL A 147 -3.01 4.73 12.38
C VAL A 147 -1.64 4.06 12.35
N GLY A 148 -1.30 3.38 13.43
CA GLY A 148 -0.02 2.67 13.55
C GLY A 148 0.09 1.52 12.56
N VAL A 149 1.23 1.47 11.86
CA VAL A 149 1.55 0.43 10.87
C VAL A 149 2.96 -0.13 11.10
N ALA A 150 3.99 0.58 10.63
CA ALA A 150 5.37 0.13 10.64
C ALA A 150 6.30 1.33 10.52
N THR A 151 6.74 1.87 11.66
CA THR A 151 7.61 3.05 11.71
C THR A 151 8.90 2.77 12.48
N ASP A 152 10.01 3.27 11.95
CA ASP A 152 11.33 3.30 12.62
C ASP A 152 11.49 4.50 13.58
N TYR A 153 10.51 5.40 13.62
CA TYR A 153 10.49 6.56 14.52
C TYR A 153 9.95 6.15 15.89
N ALA A 154 10.75 5.40 16.64
CA ALA A 154 10.43 4.91 17.98
C ALA A 154 9.92 6.07 18.89
N GLY A 155 8.59 6.18 19.01
CA GLY A 155 7.91 7.11 19.91
C GLY A 155 7.49 8.47 19.34
N GLU A 156 7.87 8.83 18.10
CA GLU A 156 7.45 10.11 17.48
C GLU A 156 6.21 9.98 16.57
N TYR A 157 5.90 8.77 16.13
CA TYR A 157 4.72 8.46 15.32
C TYR A 157 4.09 7.16 15.84
N PRO A 158 2.75 6.99 15.78
CA PRO A 158 2.10 5.76 16.23
C PRO A 158 2.67 4.53 15.54
N ASP A 159 3.07 3.54 16.34
CA ASP A 159 3.40 2.21 15.84
C ASP A 159 2.18 1.28 16.01
N ALA A 160 2.11 0.22 15.22
CA ALA A 160 1.07 -0.78 15.36
C ALA A 160 1.06 -1.35 16.81
N PRO A 161 -0.10 -1.57 17.43
CA PRO A 161 -1.45 -1.47 16.86
C PRO A 161 -2.16 -0.13 17.14
N TYR A 162 -1.47 0.87 17.67
CA TYR A 162 -2.11 2.05 18.26
C TYR A 162 -2.69 3.02 17.23
N ILE A 163 -3.80 3.65 17.60
CA ILE A 163 -4.43 4.73 16.83
C ILE A 163 -4.32 6.01 17.64
N TRP A 164 -3.73 7.05 17.05
CA TRP A 164 -3.63 8.35 17.70
C TRP A 164 -4.52 9.36 16.99
N LYS A 165 -5.18 10.23 17.75
CA LYS A 165 -5.94 11.35 17.23
C LYS A 165 -5.13 12.63 17.41
N GLN A 166 -4.91 13.36 16.32
CA GLN A 166 -4.38 14.72 16.35
C GLN A 166 -5.51 15.71 16.05
N ASN A 167 -5.83 16.58 17.00
CA ASN A 167 -6.87 17.60 16.82
C ASN A 167 -6.33 18.87 16.14
N LYS A 168 -7.21 19.83 15.82
CA LYS A 168 -6.85 21.12 15.19
C LYS A 168 -5.82 21.96 15.96
N LEU A 169 -5.64 21.72 17.26
CA LEU A 169 -4.66 22.40 18.10
C LEU A 169 -3.32 21.65 18.13
N ASN A 170 -3.14 20.64 17.27
CA ASN A 170 -2.01 19.71 17.21
C ASN A 170 -1.79 18.91 18.50
N GLN A 171 -2.83 18.79 19.35
CA GLN A 171 -2.77 17.92 20.51
C GLN A 171 -3.00 16.48 20.07
N ILE A 172 -2.19 15.57 20.61
CA ILE A 172 -2.19 14.15 20.25
C ILE A 172 -2.63 13.34 21.46
N GLU A 173 -3.55 12.40 21.24
CA GLU A 173 -3.97 11.42 22.24
C GLU A 173 -4.10 10.02 21.61
N VAL A 174 -3.78 8.98 22.38
CA VAL A 174 -4.06 7.59 21.99
C VAL A 174 -5.54 7.34 22.23
N ILE A 175 -6.25 6.91 21.19
CA ILE A 175 -7.71 6.76 21.20
C ILE A 175 -8.17 5.31 21.06
N GLY A 176 -7.23 4.37 20.90
CA GLY A 176 -7.55 2.95 20.78
C GLY A 176 -6.48 2.17 20.05
N THR A 177 -6.85 0.95 19.66
CA THR A 177 -6.01 0.04 18.87
C THR A 177 -6.76 -0.47 17.64
N SER A 178 -6.00 -0.91 16.63
CA SER A 178 -6.50 -1.57 15.43
C SER A 178 -6.06 -3.02 15.37
N ASN A 179 -6.62 -3.78 14.42
CA ASN A 179 -6.17 -5.14 14.10
C ASN A 179 -4.85 -5.20 13.31
N ILE A 180 -4.21 -4.06 13.01
CA ILE A 180 -2.98 -4.01 12.21
C ILE A 180 -1.80 -4.53 13.05
N GLU A 181 -1.11 -5.52 12.52
CA GLU A 181 0.20 -5.97 13.03
C GLU A 181 1.34 -5.23 12.32
N LYS A 182 2.49 -5.09 12.99
CA LYS A 182 3.66 -4.41 12.41
C LYS A 182 4.03 -5.06 11.07
N TYR A 183 4.16 -4.25 10.02
CA TYR A 183 4.51 -4.67 8.64
C TYR A 183 3.48 -5.52 7.90
N SER A 184 2.28 -5.71 8.47
CA SER A 184 1.24 -6.57 7.88
C SER A 184 0.64 -6.03 6.58
N ILE A 185 0.59 -4.71 6.41
CA ILE A 185 0.13 -4.08 5.17
C ILE A 185 1.32 -3.87 4.24
N ASN A 186 1.44 -4.74 3.24
CA ASN A 186 2.54 -4.72 2.28
C ASN A 186 2.10 -5.17 0.88
N PHE A 187 3.00 -5.12 -0.09
CA PHE A 187 2.83 -5.80 -1.36
C PHE A 187 4.19 -6.12 -1.99
N GLU A 188 4.21 -7.11 -2.87
CA GLU A 188 5.38 -7.51 -3.64
C GLU A 188 5.22 -7.15 -5.12
N LEU A 189 6.30 -6.62 -5.71
CA LEU A 189 6.52 -6.54 -7.14
C LEU A 189 7.56 -7.58 -7.53
N SER A 190 7.16 -8.67 -8.18
CA SER A 190 8.08 -9.68 -8.72
C SER A 190 8.52 -9.27 -10.13
N ASN A 191 9.81 -9.38 -10.46
CA ASN A 191 10.32 -9.13 -11.82
C ASN A 191 9.99 -10.26 -12.81
#